data_AF-A0A4Y7MXT3-F1
#
_entry.id   AF-A0A4Y7MXT3-F1
#
_cell.length_a   1.000
_cell.length_b   1.000
_cell.length_c   1.000
_cell.angle_alpha   90.00
_cell.angle_beta   90.00
_cell.angle_gamma   90.00
#
_symmetry.space_group_name_H-M   'P 1'
#
loop_
_entity.id
_entity.type
_entity.pdbx_description
1 polymer ?
#
loop_
_entity_poly.entity_id
_entity_poly.type
_entity_poly.pdbx_seq_one_letter_code
_entity_poly.pdbx_strand_id
1 'polypeptide(L)'
;MLRVQSPEGTRRVDVDNVTVTRELFEKVLNTFGNIGYSFALYCKRDKSQEIVSSNAKTMASYGLQHGDMIYLSPIAGAVQHGEQDASVLKVKNGVSTASSTTFLPSTSSMHGSKIPIRSNVEEDQVDVILQKMDGTVKRKHDPKNCLHGENSSCIHCLPLEPYDASYLKELNVKHMSFHAYLRKLSSGLDGGKYANLDNISCRIKPGCTGHPPWPKGVCSKCQPKAITLNSQAYRHVDNVVFENPNLVEQFLHYWRVSGRQRIGFLYGRFDIHLDVPLGIKGIVAAIYEPPQESTRDSVRLLLPDNRQSVVDRVAAKLGLQCIGWIFTDLVAEDVSKGTVRHFRNAETHFLSAQECIMAGHFQSLHPNPCRLSSDGYFGSKFVTVCVTGDSQNQVHMEGYQVSNQCQALVRDECLVPTKDAPELAYARQSTAEKYIPDVYYKVLEELGRS
;
A
#
# COMPACT_ATOMS: atom_id res chain seq x y z
N MET A 1 -35.76 -0.54 32.73
CA MET A 1 -34.56 -1.29 33.18
C MET A 1 -34.43 -2.58 32.37
N LEU A 2 -33.25 -2.84 31.81
CA LEU A 2 -32.88 -4.08 31.12
C LEU A 2 -31.70 -4.75 31.83
N ARG A 3 -31.62 -6.08 31.71
CA ARG A 3 -30.48 -6.88 32.17
C ARG A 3 -29.59 -7.20 30.98
N VAL A 4 -28.33 -6.83 31.03
CA VAL A 4 -27.37 -7.04 29.95
C VAL A 4 -26.39 -8.12 30.40
N GLN A 5 -26.34 -9.25 29.71
CA GLN A 5 -25.40 -10.33 29.98
C GLN A 5 -24.18 -10.20 29.05
N SER A 6 -23.00 -10.06 29.64
CA SER A 6 -21.71 -10.05 28.97
C SER A 6 -20.88 -11.29 29.39
N PRO A 7 -19.74 -11.59 28.73
CA PRO A 7 -18.80 -12.60 29.20
C PRO A 7 -18.27 -12.37 30.62
N GLU A 8 -18.25 -11.11 31.09
CA GLU A 8 -17.77 -10.71 32.41
C GLU A 8 -18.88 -10.70 33.49
N GLY A 9 -20.13 -10.99 33.11
CA GLY A 9 -21.28 -11.04 34.02
C GLY A 9 -22.48 -10.21 33.55
N THR A 10 -23.53 -10.18 34.37
CA THR A 10 -24.79 -9.49 34.08
C THR A 10 -24.91 -8.18 34.86
N ARG A 11 -25.09 -7.06 34.16
CA ARG A 11 -25.36 -5.74 34.77
C ARG A 11 -26.73 -5.21 34.35
N ARG A 12 -27.27 -4.27 35.13
CA ARG A 12 -28.58 -3.63 34.86
C ARG A 12 -28.36 -2.26 34.25
N VAL A 13 -29.15 -1.94 33.23
CA VAL A 13 -29.11 -0.66 32.53
C VAL A 13 -30.51 -0.04 32.54
N ASP A 14 -30.61 1.19 33.01
CA ASP A 14 -31.88 1.91 33.07
C ASP A 14 -32.19 2.60 31.74
N VAL A 15 -33.18 2.05 31.05
CA VAL A 15 -33.76 2.57 29.80
C VAL A 15 -35.27 2.49 29.85
N ASP A 16 -35.92 3.40 29.12
CA ASP A 16 -37.35 3.50 28.92
C ASP A 16 -37.74 2.97 27.54
N ASN A 17 -39.02 2.64 27.33
CA ASN A 17 -39.48 2.05 26.06
C ASN A 17 -39.35 2.99 24.86
N VAL A 18 -39.30 4.30 25.11
CA VAL A 18 -39.12 5.36 24.10
C VAL A 18 -37.65 5.69 23.82
N THR A 19 -36.72 5.17 24.63
CA THR A 19 -35.29 5.38 24.43
C THR A 19 -34.85 4.81 23.08
N VAL A 20 -34.09 5.61 22.31
CA VAL A 20 -33.54 5.18 21.02
C VAL A 20 -32.39 4.20 21.21
N THR A 21 -32.18 3.29 20.27
CA THR A 21 -31.15 2.25 20.42
C THR A 21 -29.73 2.83 20.52
N ARG A 22 -29.43 4.01 19.94
CA ARG A 22 -28.13 4.68 20.17
C ARG A 22 -27.86 4.93 21.66
N GLU A 23 -28.82 5.47 22.39
CA GLU A 23 -28.68 5.78 23.82
C GLU A 23 -28.53 4.51 24.67
N LEU A 24 -29.13 3.39 24.24
CA LEU A 24 -28.90 2.09 24.86
C LEU A 24 -27.41 1.70 24.78
N PHE A 25 -26.79 1.83 23.60
CA PHE A 25 -25.37 1.49 23.41
C PHE A 25 -24.45 2.36 24.26
N GLU A 26 -24.74 3.66 24.39
CA GLU A 26 -24.00 4.58 25.25
C GLU A 26 -24.12 4.19 26.73
N LYS A 27 -25.34 3.89 27.19
CA LYS A 27 -25.57 3.45 28.58
C LYS A 27 -24.92 2.10 28.88
N VAL A 28 -24.94 1.16 27.94
CA VAL A 28 -24.22 -0.12 28.06
C VAL A 28 -22.72 0.12 28.17
N LEU A 29 -22.14 0.95 27.30
CA LEU A 29 -20.72 1.29 27.35
C LEU A 29 -20.33 1.89 28.71
N ASN A 30 -21.12 2.85 29.22
CA ASN A 30 -20.90 3.47 30.53
C ASN A 30 -21.06 2.49 31.70
N THR A 31 -22.00 1.53 31.60
CA THR A 31 -22.29 0.58 32.68
C THR A 31 -21.22 -0.50 32.79
N PHE A 32 -20.66 -0.96 31.67
CA PHE A 32 -19.66 -2.01 31.67
C PHE A 32 -18.24 -1.44 31.88
N GLY A 33 -17.93 -0.27 31.33
CA GLY A 33 -16.65 0.42 31.52
C GLY A 33 -15.46 -0.37 30.97
N ASN A 34 -14.62 0.25 30.13
CA ASN A 34 -13.45 -0.43 29.55
C ASN A 34 -13.75 -1.72 28.76
N ILE A 35 -14.86 -1.76 28.00
CA ILE A 35 -14.97 -2.77 26.94
C ILE A 35 -13.95 -2.39 25.85
N GLY A 36 -12.75 -2.96 25.89
CA GLY A 36 -11.68 -2.77 24.90
C GLY A 36 -12.01 -3.34 23.51
N TYR A 37 -13.28 -3.66 23.25
CA TYR A 37 -13.78 -4.35 22.06
C TYR A 37 -15.01 -3.61 21.52
N SER A 38 -15.13 -3.49 20.20
CA SER A 38 -16.43 -3.24 19.57
C SER A 38 -17.40 -4.36 19.98
N PHE A 39 -18.61 -4.02 20.43
CA PHE A 39 -19.60 -5.02 20.88
C PHE A 39 -20.90 -4.92 20.08
N ALA A 40 -21.58 -6.06 19.96
CA ALA A 40 -22.93 -6.16 19.42
C ALA A 40 -23.91 -6.58 20.52
N LEU A 41 -25.16 -6.13 20.42
CA LEU A 41 -26.25 -6.45 21.35
C LEU A 41 -27.30 -7.31 20.64
N TYR A 42 -27.77 -8.35 21.30
CA TYR A 42 -28.77 -9.28 20.76
C TYR A 42 -29.94 -9.44 21.74
N CYS A 43 -31.16 -9.60 21.20
CA CYS A 43 -32.33 -9.89 22.02
C CYS A 43 -32.32 -11.32 22.57
N LYS A 44 -31.63 -12.25 21.89
CA LYS A 44 -31.58 -13.68 22.25
C LYS A 44 -30.16 -14.20 22.43
N ARG A 45 -30.02 -15.26 23.23
CA ARG A 45 -28.73 -15.86 23.60
C ARG A 45 -28.01 -16.54 22.44
N ASP A 46 -28.77 -17.03 21.47
CA ASP A 46 -28.28 -17.65 20.23
C ASP A 46 -27.73 -16.62 19.22
N LYS A 47 -27.65 -15.34 19.60
CA LYS A 47 -27.26 -14.20 18.75
C LYS A 47 -28.21 -14.00 17.56
N SER A 48 -29.42 -14.55 17.62
CA SER A 48 -30.49 -14.18 16.70
C SER A 48 -31.09 -12.84 17.11
N GLN A 49 -31.54 -12.05 16.12
CA GLN A 49 -32.15 -10.73 16.32
C GLN A 49 -31.20 -9.70 16.96
N GLU A 50 -30.29 -9.18 16.14
CA GLU A 50 -29.35 -8.11 16.50
C GLU A 50 -30.06 -6.76 16.69
N ILE A 51 -29.69 -6.06 17.76
CA ILE A 51 -30.12 -4.69 18.03
C ILE A 51 -29.13 -3.75 17.35
N VAL A 52 -29.60 -3.04 16.33
CA VAL A 52 -28.76 -2.11 15.57
C VAL A 52 -28.81 -0.74 16.24
N SER A 53 -27.64 -0.13 16.45
CA SER A 53 -27.54 1.25 16.94
C SER A 53 -28.11 2.22 15.90
N SER A 54 -29.17 2.94 16.27
CA SER A 54 -29.89 3.85 15.37
C SER A 54 -30.53 4.99 16.17
N ASN A 55 -30.66 6.15 15.53
CA ASN A 55 -31.44 7.28 16.06
C ASN A 55 -32.94 7.18 15.75
N ALA A 56 -33.36 6.22 14.91
CA ALA A 56 -34.74 6.08 14.45
C ALA A 56 -35.50 4.92 15.11
N LYS A 57 -34.79 3.91 15.63
CA LYS A 57 -35.39 2.73 16.27
C LYS A 57 -35.37 2.87 17.79
N THR A 58 -36.46 2.48 18.44
CA THR A 58 -36.63 2.50 19.90
C THR A 58 -36.60 1.10 20.48
N MET A 59 -36.47 0.97 21.80
CA MET A 59 -36.53 -0.32 22.50
C MET A 59 -37.84 -1.07 22.23
N ALA A 60 -38.96 -0.34 22.13
CA ALA A 60 -40.26 -0.90 21.78
C ALA A 60 -40.28 -1.58 20.40
N SER A 61 -39.51 -1.07 19.41
CA SER A 61 -39.43 -1.67 18.07
C SER A 61 -38.79 -3.07 18.06
N TYR A 62 -38.04 -3.41 19.10
CA TYR A 62 -37.44 -4.73 19.32
C TYR A 62 -38.26 -5.59 20.28
N GLY A 63 -39.43 -5.11 20.73
CA GLY A 63 -40.32 -5.82 21.65
C GLY A 63 -39.79 -5.93 23.09
N LEU A 64 -38.77 -5.15 23.45
CA LEU A 64 -38.11 -5.23 24.75
C LEU A 64 -38.92 -4.49 25.83
N GLN A 65 -39.15 -5.18 26.95
CA GLN A 65 -39.90 -4.71 28.11
C GLN A 65 -39.03 -4.62 29.36
N HIS A 66 -39.58 -4.02 30.43
CA HIS A 66 -38.90 -3.91 31.70
C HIS A 66 -38.53 -5.29 32.26
N GLY A 67 -37.24 -5.51 32.55
CA GLY A 67 -36.72 -6.76 33.10
C GLY A 67 -36.18 -7.74 32.08
N ASP A 68 -36.31 -7.46 30.77
CA ASP A 68 -35.81 -8.34 29.71
C ASP A 68 -34.28 -8.45 29.72
N MET A 69 -33.80 -9.60 29.26
CA MET A 69 -32.38 -9.91 29.19
C MET A 69 -31.88 -9.80 27.75
N ILE A 70 -30.89 -8.95 27.53
CA ILE A 70 -30.17 -8.81 26.26
C ILE A 70 -28.72 -9.29 26.42
N TYR A 71 -28.12 -9.70 25.31
CA TYR A 71 -26.82 -10.38 25.30
C TYR A 71 -25.79 -9.53 24.57
N LEU A 72 -24.68 -9.24 25.25
CA LEU A 72 -23.55 -8.52 24.73
C LEU A 72 -22.50 -9.52 24.23
N SER A 73 -22.15 -9.43 22.94
CA SER A 73 -21.05 -10.20 22.35
C SER A 73 -19.95 -9.25 21.89
N PRO A 74 -18.69 -9.47 22.30
CA PRO A 74 -17.56 -8.77 21.69
C PRO A 74 -17.41 -9.19 20.23
N ILE A 75 -17.00 -8.26 19.38
CA ILE A 75 -16.62 -8.47 17.98
C ILE A 75 -15.11 -8.67 17.97
N ALA A 76 -14.66 -9.90 17.75
CA ALA A 76 -13.24 -10.27 17.84
C ALA A 76 -12.45 -9.74 16.63
N GLY A 77 -11.51 -8.82 16.90
CA GLY A 77 -10.56 -8.27 15.92
C GLY A 77 -9.38 -7.48 16.53
N ALA A 78 -9.25 -7.44 17.86
CA ALA A 78 -8.11 -6.84 18.55
C ALA A 78 -7.74 -7.73 19.75
N VAL A 79 -6.53 -8.29 19.75
CA VAL A 79 -5.93 -8.89 20.95
C VAL A 79 -4.48 -8.49 21.01
N GLN A 80 -4.05 -7.95 22.16
CA GLN A 80 -2.90 -8.27 23.04
C GLN A 80 -2.81 -7.09 24.04
N HIS A 81 -2.58 -7.18 25.35
CA HIS A 81 -2.25 -8.22 26.33
C HIS A 81 -2.49 -7.59 27.72
N GLY A 82 -2.61 -8.41 28.78
CA GLY A 82 -2.35 -7.92 30.13
C GLY A 82 -2.71 -8.92 31.21
N GLU A 83 -1.72 -9.67 31.70
CA GLU A 83 -1.45 -9.73 33.13
C GLU A 83 -0.02 -10.21 33.36
N GLN A 84 0.77 -9.34 33.99
CA GLN A 84 2.08 -9.62 34.54
C GLN A 84 1.90 -10.24 35.92
N ASP A 85 2.79 -11.16 36.28
CA ASP A 85 3.09 -11.41 37.69
C ASP A 85 4.57 -11.16 37.94
N ALA A 86 4.84 -10.38 38.98
CA ALA A 86 6.13 -9.84 39.33
C ALA A 86 6.91 -10.80 40.23
N SER A 87 8.23 -10.91 40.03
CA SER A 87 9.13 -11.19 41.15
C SER A 87 10.53 -10.61 40.94
N VAL A 88 10.99 -10.03 42.04
CA VAL A 88 12.22 -9.26 42.26
C VAL A 88 13.38 -10.23 42.51
N LEU A 89 14.62 -9.87 42.13
CA LEU A 89 15.82 -9.81 43.00
C LEU A 89 17.17 -9.86 42.27
N LYS A 90 18.02 -8.90 42.68
CA LYS A 90 19.48 -8.95 42.94
C LYS A 90 20.50 -8.79 41.81
N VAL A 91 21.04 -7.56 41.81
CA VAL A 91 22.41 -7.16 41.48
C VAL A 91 23.46 -7.98 42.24
N LYS A 92 24.53 -8.40 41.56
CA LYS A 92 25.87 -8.55 42.13
C LYS A 92 26.95 -8.12 41.12
N ASN A 93 27.70 -7.10 41.51
CA ASN A 93 28.99 -6.71 40.93
C ASN A 93 30.05 -7.78 41.19
N GLY A 94 30.93 -8.00 40.22
CA GLY A 94 32.17 -8.74 40.37
C GLY A 94 33.18 -8.28 39.32
N VAL A 95 34.09 -7.39 39.73
CA VAL A 95 35.26 -6.95 38.96
C VAL A 95 36.32 -8.03 39.02
N SER A 96 36.88 -8.42 37.86
CA SER A 96 38.20 -9.05 37.76
C SER A 96 38.83 -8.71 36.41
N THR A 97 39.98 -8.02 36.47
CA THR A 97 40.93 -7.74 35.40
C THR A 97 41.73 -8.98 35.00
N ALA A 98 41.82 -9.28 33.70
CA ALA A 98 42.95 -9.98 33.11
C ALA A 98 43.01 -9.73 31.59
N SER A 99 44.17 -9.27 31.13
CA SER A 99 44.53 -9.01 29.73
C SER A 99 44.63 -10.31 28.93
N SER A 100 44.02 -10.38 27.75
CA SER A 100 44.56 -11.15 26.61
C SER A 100 43.84 -10.78 25.32
N THR A 101 44.64 -10.57 24.28
CA THR A 101 44.29 -10.38 22.87
C THR A 101 43.17 -11.30 22.39
N THR A 102 42.13 -10.75 21.76
CA THR A 102 41.23 -11.53 20.91
C THR A 102 40.65 -10.65 19.82
N PHE A 103 40.76 -11.17 18.60
CA PHE A 103 40.18 -10.68 17.36
C PHE A 103 38.74 -10.18 17.58
N LEU A 104 38.44 -8.99 17.06
CA LEU A 104 37.06 -8.51 17.00
C LEU A 104 36.20 -9.57 16.28
N PRO A 105 35.17 -10.10 16.94
CA PRO A 105 34.21 -10.95 16.26
C PRO A 105 33.45 -10.10 15.27
N SER A 106 33.50 -10.49 14.01
CA SER A 106 32.58 -10.09 12.97
C SER A 106 31.17 -10.11 13.56
N THR A 107 30.56 -8.94 13.69
CA THR A 107 29.14 -8.84 14.03
C THR A 107 28.38 -9.68 13.04
N SER A 108 27.82 -10.77 13.56
CA SER A 108 27.00 -11.74 12.86
C SER A 108 26.01 -11.01 11.96
N SER A 109 26.20 -11.21 10.66
CA SER A 109 25.34 -10.76 9.57
C SER A 109 23.88 -11.07 9.93
N MET A 110 23.12 -10.01 10.24
CA MET A 110 21.66 -10.05 10.16
C MET A 110 21.30 -10.63 8.79
N HIS A 111 20.54 -11.74 8.75
CA HIS A 111 20.10 -12.35 7.51
C HIS A 111 19.10 -11.40 6.83
N GLY A 112 19.62 -10.48 6.01
CA GLY A 112 18.85 -9.41 5.43
C GLY A 112 19.66 -8.53 4.51
N SER A 113 19.68 -8.85 3.20
CA SER A 113 20.27 -8.09 2.09
C SER A 113 21.71 -7.63 2.31
N LYS A 114 22.66 -8.27 1.62
CA LYS A 114 24.09 -7.93 1.66
C LYS A 114 24.47 -6.68 0.82
N ILE A 115 23.47 -5.93 0.36
CA ILE A 115 23.67 -4.68 -0.39
C ILE A 115 24.26 -3.64 0.56
N PRO A 116 25.31 -2.89 0.16
CA PRO A 116 25.89 -1.85 0.99
C PRO A 116 24.87 -0.79 1.39
N ILE A 117 24.88 -0.40 2.66
CA ILE A 117 24.17 0.80 3.13
C ILE A 117 24.93 2.02 2.61
N ARG A 118 24.22 2.94 1.95
CA ARG A 118 24.80 4.13 1.31
C ARG A 118 24.29 5.44 1.87
N SER A 119 23.27 5.40 2.72
CA SER A 119 22.65 6.57 3.34
C SER A 119 22.08 6.23 4.72
N ASN A 120 21.84 7.26 5.53
CA ASN A 120 21.35 7.14 6.91
C ASN A 120 19.86 7.53 7.05
N VAL A 121 19.06 7.30 6.01
CA VAL A 121 17.62 7.60 6.05
C VAL A 121 16.89 6.64 6.99
N GLU A 122 15.88 7.14 7.70
CA GLU A 122 14.96 6.30 8.45
C GLU A 122 13.94 5.68 7.48
N GLU A 123 13.89 4.35 7.45
CA GLU A 123 12.96 3.60 6.59
C GLU A 123 11.66 3.28 7.32
N ASP A 124 10.60 3.05 6.54
CA ASP A 124 9.30 2.70 7.12
C ASP A 124 9.37 1.39 7.89
N GLN A 125 8.57 1.28 8.95
CA GLN A 125 8.56 0.11 9.84
C GLN A 125 8.33 -1.20 9.07
N VAL A 126 7.46 -1.19 8.05
CA VAL A 126 7.20 -2.36 7.20
C VAL A 126 8.47 -2.84 6.49
N ASP A 127 9.32 -1.92 6.00
CA ASP A 127 10.55 -2.27 5.30
C ASP A 127 11.59 -2.84 6.26
N VAL A 128 11.69 -2.27 7.47
CA VAL A 128 12.57 -2.78 8.53
C VAL A 128 12.18 -4.19 8.95
N ILE A 129 10.87 -4.48 9.03
CA ILE A 129 10.38 -5.83 9.36
C ILE A 129 10.67 -6.79 8.21
N LEU A 130 10.29 -6.44 6.97
CA LEU A 130 10.49 -7.28 5.79
C LEU A 130 11.97 -7.59 5.54
N GLN A 131 12.87 -6.64 5.81
CA GLN A 131 14.31 -6.88 5.67
C GLN A 131 14.83 -7.96 6.62
N LYS A 132 14.23 -8.12 7.80
CA LYS A 132 14.61 -9.15 8.79
C LYS A 132 13.99 -10.52 8.49
N MET A 133 12.98 -10.58 7.61
CA MET A 133 12.36 -11.82 7.21
C MET A 133 13.24 -12.55 6.18
N ASP A 134 13.33 -13.87 6.31
CA ASP A 134 14.05 -14.70 5.33
C ASP A 134 13.38 -14.61 3.96
N GLY A 135 12.05 -14.84 3.94
CA GLY A 135 11.24 -14.79 2.73
C GLY A 135 11.27 -16.06 1.89
N THR A 136 12.05 -17.07 2.30
CA THR A 136 12.09 -18.37 1.61
C THR A 136 10.77 -19.11 1.77
N VAL A 137 10.38 -19.79 0.69
CA VAL A 137 9.14 -20.56 0.62
C VAL A 137 9.46 -22.02 0.91
N LYS A 138 9.03 -22.51 2.07
CA LYS A 138 9.27 -23.90 2.48
C LYS A 138 8.45 -24.87 1.63
N ARG A 139 9.12 -25.75 0.90
CA ARG A 139 8.48 -26.86 0.18
C ARG A 139 8.27 -28.05 1.11
N LYS A 140 7.20 -28.80 0.85
CA LYS A 140 6.96 -30.09 1.52
C LYS A 140 7.83 -31.16 0.88
N HIS A 141 8.18 -32.19 1.65
CA HIS A 141 8.86 -33.38 1.13
C HIS A 141 7.98 -34.06 0.08
N ASP A 142 8.50 -34.29 -1.11
CA ASP A 142 7.80 -35.01 -2.18
C ASP A 142 8.07 -36.52 -2.04
N PRO A 143 7.08 -37.34 -1.66
CA PRO A 143 7.28 -38.78 -1.43
C PRO A 143 7.78 -39.54 -2.65
N LYS A 144 7.58 -39.01 -3.87
CA LYS A 144 7.96 -39.68 -5.12
C LYS A 144 9.36 -39.31 -5.60
N ASN A 145 9.77 -38.06 -5.39
CA ASN A 145 11.01 -37.52 -5.95
C ASN A 145 12.11 -37.25 -4.90
N CYS A 146 11.76 -37.20 -3.61
CA CYS A 146 12.73 -37.08 -2.53
C CYS A 146 13.23 -38.47 -2.09
N LEU A 147 14.42 -38.84 -2.55
CA LEU A 147 15.11 -40.08 -2.17
C LEU A 147 16.11 -39.83 -1.04
N HIS A 148 15.67 -39.23 0.05
CA HIS A 148 16.51 -38.91 1.20
C HIS A 148 15.71 -39.00 2.51
N GLY A 149 16.42 -39.13 3.64
CA GLY A 149 15.78 -39.12 4.97
C GLY A 149 15.28 -37.74 5.40
N GLU A 150 14.60 -37.67 6.55
CA GLU A 150 13.90 -36.47 7.05
C GLU A 150 14.82 -35.25 7.27
N ASN A 151 16.10 -35.46 7.60
CA ASN A 151 17.06 -34.39 7.89
C ASN A 151 17.90 -33.96 6.68
N SER A 152 17.59 -34.48 5.49
CA SER A 152 18.26 -34.11 4.25
C SER A 152 17.32 -33.32 3.34
N SER A 153 17.88 -32.54 2.42
CA SER A 153 17.11 -31.79 1.42
C SER A 153 17.66 -32.04 0.02
N CYS A 154 16.78 -32.23 -0.97
CA CYS A 154 17.13 -32.28 -2.39
C CYS A 154 16.49 -31.12 -3.18
N ILE A 155 16.72 -31.10 -4.48
CA ILE A 155 16.15 -30.10 -5.40
C ILE A 155 14.61 -30.05 -5.42
N HIS A 156 13.92 -31.08 -4.93
CA HIS A 156 12.45 -31.13 -4.88
C HIS A 156 11.85 -30.59 -3.58
N CYS A 157 12.63 -30.48 -2.50
CA CYS A 157 12.16 -30.02 -1.19
C CYS A 157 12.97 -28.86 -0.60
N LEU A 158 14.07 -28.44 -1.23
CA LEU A 158 14.82 -27.24 -0.84
C LEU A 158 13.88 -26.01 -0.83
N PRO A 159 13.93 -25.12 0.17
CA PRO A 159 13.15 -23.89 0.14
C PRO A 159 13.38 -23.09 -1.15
N LEU A 160 12.31 -22.53 -1.71
CA LEU A 160 12.41 -21.68 -2.90
C LEU A 160 12.71 -20.24 -2.48
N GLU A 161 13.46 -19.56 -3.33
CA GLU A 161 13.72 -18.14 -3.18
C GLU A 161 12.45 -17.32 -3.43
N PRO A 162 12.25 -16.17 -2.74
CA PRO A 162 11.07 -15.33 -2.89
C PRO A 162 10.88 -14.75 -4.31
N TYR A 163 11.93 -14.77 -5.14
CA TYR A 163 11.95 -14.28 -6.52
C TYR A 163 11.92 -15.41 -7.57
N ASP A 164 11.65 -16.66 -7.17
CA ASP A 164 11.56 -17.79 -8.10
C ASP A 164 10.41 -17.60 -9.11
N ALA A 165 10.73 -17.64 -10.40
CA ALA A 165 9.78 -17.31 -11.46
C ALA A 165 8.67 -18.36 -11.62
N SER A 166 8.98 -19.65 -11.38
CA SER A 166 7.99 -20.73 -11.48
C SER A 166 6.97 -20.63 -10.36
N TYR A 167 7.44 -20.41 -9.14
CA TYR A 167 6.58 -20.25 -7.98
C TYR A 167 5.67 -19.02 -8.07
N LEU A 168 6.22 -17.86 -8.49
CA LEU A 168 5.42 -16.66 -8.68
C LEU A 168 4.35 -16.85 -9.78
N LYS A 169 4.67 -17.62 -10.83
CA LYS A 169 3.70 -17.97 -11.87
C LYS A 169 2.59 -18.88 -11.34
N GLU A 170 2.90 -19.86 -10.50
CA GLU A 170 1.91 -20.72 -9.84
C GLU A 170 0.95 -19.92 -8.94
N LEU A 171 1.46 -18.89 -8.25
CA LEU A 171 0.65 -17.96 -7.46
C LEU A 171 -0.09 -16.90 -8.30
N ASN A 172 0.03 -16.92 -9.63
CA ASN A 172 -0.49 -15.89 -10.53
C ASN A 172 0.00 -14.47 -10.20
N VAL A 173 1.24 -14.37 -9.69
CA VAL A 173 1.90 -13.12 -9.34
C VAL A 173 2.68 -12.59 -10.55
N LYS A 174 2.17 -11.51 -11.14
CA LYS A 174 2.76 -10.89 -12.35
C LYS A 174 4.12 -10.20 -12.10
N HIS A 175 4.33 -9.66 -10.92
CA HIS A 175 5.53 -8.91 -10.53
C HIS A 175 5.97 -9.34 -9.14
N MET A 176 7.27 -9.52 -8.93
CA MET A 176 7.79 -9.79 -7.58
C MET A 176 7.68 -8.54 -6.70
N SER A 177 7.65 -8.75 -5.38
CA SER A 177 7.73 -7.63 -4.43
C SER A 177 9.08 -6.93 -4.52
N PHE A 178 9.14 -5.66 -4.14
CA PHE A 178 10.39 -4.90 -4.11
C PHE A 178 11.44 -5.57 -3.20
N HIS A 179 11.03 -6.12 -2.06
CA HIS A 179 11.95 -6.83 -1.15
C HIS A 179 12.47 -8.15 -1.74
N ALA A 180 11.65 -8.89 -2.49
CA ALA A 180 12.14 -10.04 -3.26
C ALA A 180 13.14 -9.63 -4.34
N TYR A 181 12.93 -8.48 -4.98
CA TYR A 181 13.89 -7.91 -5.94
C TYR A 181 15.22 -7.52 -5.27
N LEU A 182 15.20 -6.92 -4.06
CA LEU A 182 16.41 -6.64 -3.28
C LEU A 182 17.17 -7.93 -2.92
N ARG A 183 16.44 -9.00 -2.57
CA ARG A 183 17.03 -10.33 -2.34
C ARG A 183 17.69 -10.89 -3.59
N LYS A 184 17.04 -10.76 -4.74
CA LYS A 184 17.58 -11.18 -6.05
C LYS A 184 18.87 -10.43 -6.41
N LEU A 185 18.94 -9.14 -6.13
CA LEU A 185 20.18 -8.36 -6.33
C LEU A 185 21.29 -8.77 -5.36
N SER A 186 20.92 -9.25 -4.17
CA SER A 186 21.86 -9.69 -3.13
C SER A 186 22.38 -11.12 -3.32
N SER A 187 21.72 -11.95 -4.14
CA SER A 187 22.05 -13.38 -4.30
C SER A 187 23.09 -13.68 -5.40
N GLY A 188 23.54 -12.65 -6.13
CA GLY A 188 24.62 -12.80 -7.12
C GLY A 188 25.96 -13.21 -6.49
N LEU A 189 26.92 -13.61 -7.34
CA LEU A 189 28.26 -14.08 -6.93
C LEU A 189 28.99 -13.12 -5.96
N ASP A 190 28.77 -11.81 -6.12
CA ASP A 190 29.37 -10.77 -5.28
C ASP A 190 28.57 -10.43 -4.02
N GLY A 191 27.51 -11.19 -3.72
CA GLY A 191 26.63 -10.93 -2.58
C GLY A 191 25.97 -9.55 -2.62
N GLY A 192 25.70 -9.00 -3.81
CA GLY A 192 25.11 -7.66 -3.95
C GLY A 192 26.05 -6.49 -3.66
N LYS A 193 27.36 -6.73 -3.45
CA LYS A 193 28.36 -5.66 -3.22
C LYS A 193 28.35 -4.58 -4.30
N TYR A 194 28.08 -4.95 -5.55
CA TYR A 194 28.00 -4.05 -6.70
C TYR A 194 26.57 -3.71 -7.12
N ALA A 195 25.56 -4.19 -6.38
CA ALA A 195 24.18 -3.79 -6.63
C ALA A 195 24.05 -2.29 -6.44
N ASN A 196 23.47 -1.63 -7.44
CA ASN A 196 23.32 -0.19 -7.45
C ASN A 196 21.84 0.16 -7.63
N LEU A 197 21.26 0.77 -6.60
CA LEU A 197 19.88 1.23 -6.58
C LEU A 197 19.87 2.75 -6.75
N ASP A 198 20.32 3.23 -7.90
CA ASP A 198 20.32 4.66 -8.19
C ASP A 198 19.03 5.04 -8.93
N ASN A 199 18.44 6.17 -8.54
CA ASN A 199 17.33 6.74 -9.29
C ASN A 199 17.76 7.21 -10.67
N ILE A 200 16.90 6.98 -11.65
CA ILE A 200 17.09 7.48 -13.02
C ILE A 200 17.01 9.00 -12.99
N SER A 201 17.91 9.68 -13.69
CA SER A 201 17.88 11.13 -13.88
C SER A 201 18.02 11.46 -15.35
N CYS A 202 17.10 12.27 -15.85
CA CYS A 202 17.04 12.74 -17.24
C CYS A 202 17.67 14.14 -17.37
N ARG A 203 18.26 14.68 -16.30
CA ARG A 203 18.87 16.01 -16.27
C ARG A 203 20.37 15.93 -16.55
N ILE A 204 20.91 16.98 -17.17
CA ILE A 204 22.36 17.15 -17.30
C ILE A 204 22.96 17.25 -15.89
N LYS A 205 24.02 16.47 -15.64
CA LYS A 205 24.72 16.51 -14.35
C LYS A 205 25.33 17.90 -14.13
N PRO A 206 25.05 18.57 -13.00
CA PRO A 206 25.61 19.89 -12.73
C PRO A 206 27.13 19.80 -12.48
N GLY A 207 27.82 20.93 -12.67
CA GLY A 207 29.24 21.06 -12.30
C GLY A 207 30.26 20.55 -13.32
N CYS A 208 29.88 20.40 -14.60
CA CYS A 208 30.86 20.09 -15.65
C CYS A 208 31.69 21.33 -16.01
N THR A 209 33.02 21.24 -15.86
CA THR A 209 33.96 22.35 -16.14
C THR A 209 34.51 22.35 -17.56
N GLY A 210 34.27 21.29 -18.34
CA GLY A 210 34.88 21.08 -19.67
C GLY A 210 34.12 21.74 -20.83
N HIS A 211 32.99 22.40 -20.58
CA HIS A 211 32.22 23.10 -21.60
C HIS A 211 31.36 24.21 -20.95
N PRO A 212 30.93 25.22 -21.72
CA PRO A 212 29.93 26.18 -21.26
C PRO A 212 28.61 25.49 -20.86
N PRO A 213 27.81 26.06 -19.95
CA PRO A 213 26.53 25.48 -19.56
C PRO A 213 25.56 25.34 -20.74
N TRP A 214 24.64 24.37 -20.64
CA TRP A 214 23.54 24.20 -21.60
C TRP A 214 22.80 25.54 -21.79
N PRO A 215 22.48 25.95 -23.03
CA PRO A 215 22.50 25.18 -24.29
C PRO A 215 23.79 25.27 -25.11
N LYS A 216 24.82 25.98 -24.62
CA LYS A 216 26.02 26.28 -25.40
C LYS A 216 26.98 25.10 -25.54
N GLY A 217 26.85 24.08 -24.69
CA GLY A 217 27.64 22.85 -24.78
C GLY A 217 27.13 21.76 -23.84
N VAL A 218 27.38 20.51 -24.23
CA VAL A 218 27.17 19.31 -23.43
C VAL A 218 28.26 18.29 -23.78
N CYS A 219 28.72 17.50 -22.81
CA CYS A 219 29.68 16.42 -23.05
C CYS A 219 29.10 15.07 -22.62
N SER A 220 29.68 13.98 -23.12
CA SER A 220 29.25 12.60 -22.79
C SER A 220 29.33 12.24 -21.29
N LYS A 221 30.10 13.00 -20.49
CA LYS A 221 30.21 12.78 -19.03
C LYS A 221 29.04 13.37 -18.24
N CYS A 222 28.48 14.50 -18.69
CA CYS A 222 27.39 15.19 -18.01
C CYS A 222 26.03 14.93 -18.66
N GLN A 223 26.00 14.55 -19.94
CA GLN A 223 24.80 14.19 -20.66
C GLN A 223 24.12 12.98 -19.98
N PRO A 224 22.80 13.05 -19.72
CA PRO A 224 22.06 11.90 -19.25
C PRO A 224 22.03 10.84 -20.36
N LYS A 225 22.08 9.56 -19.97
CA LYS A 225 22.02 8.45 -20.93
C LYS A 225 20.63 8.40 -21.56
N ALA A 226 20.56 7.92 -22.80
CA ALA A 226 19.30 7.55 -23.43
C ALA A 226 18.53 6.55 -22.54
N ILE A 227 17.21 6.70 -22.50
CA ILE A 227 16.34 5.90 -21.65
C ILE A 227 15.66 4.86 -22.52
N THR A 228 15.86 3.58 -22.20
CA THR A 228 15.11 2.49 -22.84
C THR A 228 14.06 1.98 -21.86
N LEU A 229 12.79 2.25 -22.16
CA LEU A 229 11.63 1.78 -21.42
C LEU A 229 11.53 0.26 -21.51
N ASN A 230 11.76 -0.39 -20.37
CA ASN A 230 11.55 -1.83 -20.18
C ASN A 230 10.42 -2.06 -19.18
N SER A 231 9.75 -3.22 -19.27
CA SER A 231 8.80 -3.66 -18.23
C SER A 231 9.53 -3.80 -16.90
N GLN A 232 8.98 -3.19 -15.84
CA GLN A 232 9.56 -3.24 -14.51
C GLN A 232 9.25 -4.60 -13.86
N ALA A 233 10.27 -5.36 -13.48
CA ALA A 233 10.09 -6.73 -12.99
C ALA A 233 9.52 -6.84 -11.56
N TYR A 234 9.40 -5.72 -10.84
CA TYR A 234 8.96 -5.64 -9.45
C TYR A 234 8.02 -4.45 -9.24
N ARG A 235 7.33 -4.45 -8.10
CA ARG A 235 6.49 -3.33 -7.64
C ARG A 235 6.74 -3.02 -6.16
N HIS A 236 6.49 -1.78 -5.76
CA HIS A 236 6.72 -1.34 -4.39
C HIS A 236 5.58 -1.74 -3.46
N VAL A 237 4.34 -1.76 -3.96
CA VAL A 237 3.15 -2.22 -3.24
C VAL A 237 2.46 -3.30 -4.06
N ASP A 238 2.15 -4.42 -3.43
CA ASP A 238 1.58 -5.61 -4.08
C ASP A 238 0.05 -5.61 -4.06
N ASN A 239 -0.55 -4.96 -3.05
CA ASN A 239 -1.98 -4.97 -2.85
C ASN A 239 -2.47 -3.69 -2.15
N VAL A 240 -3.71 -3.28 -2.43
CA VAL A 240 -4.38 -2.15 -1.76
C VAL A 240 -5.69 -2.68 -1.18
N VAL A 241 -5.91 -2.46 0.11
CA VAL A 241 -7.10 -2.89 0.84
C VAL A 241 -7.74 -1.68 1.51
N PHE A 242 -9.06 -1.57 1.41
CA PHE A 242 -9.82 -0.60 2.19
C PHE A 242 -10.25 -1.25 3.51
N GLU A 243 -9.97 -0.62 4.65
CA GLU A 243 -10.35 -1.14 5.97
C GLU A 243 -11.87 -1.32 6.09
N ASN A 244 -12.63 -0.43 5.46
CA ASN A 244 -14.08 -0.44 5.50
C ASN A 244 -14.65 -0.16 4.09
N PRO A 245 -15.51 -1.03 3.54
CA PRO A 245 -16.19 -0.80 2.27
C PRO A 245 -16.97 0.54 2.23
N ASN A 246 -17.48 1.00 3.38
CA ASN A 246 -18.21 2.26 3.48
C ASN A 246 -17.37 3.49 3.06
N LEU A 247 -16.04 3.43 3.15
CA LEU A 247 -15.16 4.50 2.68
C LEU A 247 -15.35 4.75 1.18
N VAL A 248 -15.38 3.65 0.42
CA VAL A 248 -15.56 3.70 -1.03
C VAL A 248 -17.00 4.08 -1.36
N GLU A 249 -17.98 3.53 -0.64
CA GLU A 249 -19.39 3.89 -0.86
C GLU A 249 -19.68 5.37 -0.62
N GLN A 250 -19.07 5.97 0.41
CA GLN A 250 -19.19 7.41 0.68
C GLN A 250 -18.53 8.24 -0.41
N PHE A 251 -17.35 7.84 -0.89
CA PHE A 251 -16.67 8.50 -2.00
C PHE A 251 -17.50 8.44 -3.29
N LEU A 252 -18.08 7.28 -3.60
CA LEU A 252 -18.92 7.07 -4.79
C LEU A 252 -20.29 7.72 -4.69
N HIS A 253 -20.78 8.02 -3.49
CA HIS A 253 -22.04 8.73 -3.31
C HIS A 253 -22.06 10.08 -4.06
N TYR A 254 -20.94 10.81 -4.08
CA TYR A 254 -20.82 12.06 -4.83
C TYR A 254 -21.11 11.86 -6.33
N TRP A 255 -20.52 10.83 -6.94
CA TRP A 255 -20.77 10.53 -8.35
C TRP A 255 -22.22 10.09 -8.59
N ARG A 256 -22.80 9.26 -7.71
CA ARG A 256 -24.19 8.80 -7.84
C ARG A 256 -25.21 9.95 -7.83
N VAL A 257 -24.96 10.98 -7.04
CA VAL A 257 -25.88 12.14 -6.92
C VAL A 257 -25.63 13.18 -8.01
N SER A 258 -24.36 13.44 -8.37
CA SER A 258 -24.00 14.54 -9.27
C SER A 258 -23.75 14.13 -10.72
N GLY A 259 -23.43 12.86 -10.97
CA GLY A 259 -22.91 12.35 -12.24
C GLY A 259 -21.55 12.93 -12.64
N ARG A 260 -20.80 13.51 -11.70
CA ARG A 260 -19.48 14.14 -11.95
C ARG A 260 -18.37 13.30 -11.34
N GLN A 261 -17.22 13.27 -11.99
CA GLN A 261 -16.05 12.53 -11.53
C GLN A 261 -15.44 13.12 -10.27
N ARG A 262 -14.65 12.33 -9.54
CA ARG A 262 -14.07 12.74 -8.25
C ARG A 262 -12.66 12.21 -8.06
N ILE A 263 -11.84 12.98 -7.36
CA ILE A 263 -10.50 12.63 -6.90
C ILE A 263 -10.45 12.68 -5.36
N GLY A 264 -9.69 11.77 -4.75
CA GLY A 264 -9.38 11.77 -3.33
C GLY A 264 -7.94 11.34 -3.05
N PHE A 265 -7.42 11.70 -1.88
CA PHE A 265 -6.15 11.20 -1.35
C PHE A 265 -6.42 10.08 -0.35
N LEU A 266 -5.67 8.99 -0.46
CA LEU A 266 -5.81 7.80 0.36
C LEU A 266 -4.90 7.92 1.58
N TYR A 267 -5.49 7.99 2.77
CA TYR A 267 -4.77 7.98 4.04
C TYR A 267 -4.85 6.60 4.67
N GLY A 268 -3.69 6.11 5.10
CA GLY A 268 -3.56 4.71 5.47
C GLY A 268 -2.19 4.38 6.05
N ARG A 269 -1.88 3.10 6.09
CA ARG A 269 -0.59 2.57 6.51
C ARG A 269 -0.16 1.40 5.63
N PHE A 270 1.13 1.16 5.54
CA PHE A 270 1.66 -0.02 4.87
C PHE A 270 1.85 -1.15 5.87
N ASP A 271 1.52 -2.36 5.45
CA ASP A 271 1.63 -3.57 6.24
C ASP A 271 2.08 -4.74 5.36
N ILE A 272 2.41 -5.87 5.96
CA ILE A 272 2.92 -7.05 5.27
C ILE A 272 1.78 -7.74 4.53
N HIS A 273 2.02 -8.08 3.26
CA HIS A 273 1.12 -8.91 2.46
C HIS A 273 1.68 -10.33 2.38
N LEU A 274 0.92 -11.30 2.90
CA LEU A 274 1.39 -12.68 3.05
C LEU A 274 1.19 -13.54 1.80
N ASP A 275 0.29 -13.14 0.88
CA ASP A 275 0.00 -13.92 -0.34
C ASP A 275 1.09 -13.76 -1.41
N VAL A 276 1.98 -12.77 -1.24
CA VAL A 276 3.16 -12.55 -2.08
C VAL A 276 4.41 -12.61 -1.19
N PRO A 277 5.44 -13.39 -1.56
CA PRO A 277 6.68 -13.44 -0.79
C PRO A 277 7.29 -12.05 -0.57
N LEU A 278 7.50 -11.69 0.70
CA LEU A 278 7.99 -10.38 1.13
C LEU A 278 7.15 -9.20 0.59
N GLY A 279 5.85 -9.41 0.41
CA GLY A 279 4.95 -8.42 -0.17
C GLY A 279 4.54 -7.31 0.79
N ILE A 280 4.12 -6.17 0.22
CA ILE A 280 3.57 -5.02 0.96
C ILE A 280 2.13 -4.78 0.50
N LYS A 281 1.22 -4.56 1.46
CA LYS A 281 -0.13 -4.05 1.20
C LYS A 281 -0.29 -2.64 1.76
N GLY A 282 -0.95 -1.77 1.01
CA GLY A 282 -1.45 -0.49 1.50
C GLY A 282 -2.85 -0.67 2.10
N ILE A 283 -3.00 -0.37 3.38
CA ILE A 283 -4.29 -0.40 4.08
C ILE A 283 -4.84 1.03 4.15
N VAL A 284 -5.92 1.30 3.42
CA VAL A 284 -6.61 2.59 3.38
C VAL A 284 -7.62 2.68 4.52
N ALA A 285 -7.44 3.68 5.39
CA ALA A 285 -8.30 3.96 6.53
C ALA A 285 -9.24 5.16 6.29
N ALA A 286 -8.86 6.09 5.40
CA ALA A 286 -9.66 7.26 5.08
C ALA A 286 -9.40 7.76 3.66
N ILE A 287 -10.37 8.47 3.09
CA ILE A 287 -10.25 9.17 1.81
C ILE A 287 -10.48 10.66 2.10
N TYR A 288 -9.47 11.48 1.83
CA TYR A 288 -9.57 12.94 1.91
C TYR A 288 -9.86 13.52 0.52
N GLU A 289 -10.94 14.28 0.40
CA GLU A 289 -11.28 14.94 -0.87
C GLU A 289 -10.75 16.39 -0.89
N PRO A 290 -9.65 16.66 -1.62
CA PRO A 290 -9.13 18.02 -1.71
C PRO A 290 -10.07 18.94 -2.51
N PRO A 291 -9.93 20.27 -2.40
CA PRO A 291 -10.61 21.23 -3.26
C PRO A 291 -10.39 20.89 -4.75
N GLN A 292 -11.48 20.73 -5.49
CA GLN A 292 -11.44 20.28 -6.88
C GLN A 292 -12.66 20.77 -7.68
N GLU A 293 -12.44 21.02 -8.96
CA GLU A 293 -13.47 21.27 -9.96
C GLU A 293 -13.75 19.98 -10.73
N SER A 294 -14.95 19.44 -10.56
CA SER A 294 -15.37 18.18 -11.15
C SER A 294 -16.38 18.43 -12.28
N THR A 295 -16.16 17.81 -13.43
CA THR A 295 -17.12 17.70 -14.54
C THR A 295 -17.48 16.23 -14.79
N ARG A 296 -18.23 15.94 -15.85
CA ARG A 296 -18.55 14.55 -16.25
C ARG A 296 -17.34 13.80 -16.80
N ASP A 297 -16.41 14.52 -17.42
CA ASP A 297 -15.32 13.95 -18.21
C ASP A 297 -13.93 14.39 -17.74
N SER A 298 -13.86 15.28 -16.73
CA SER A 298 -12.60 15.79 -16.22
C SER A 298 -12.69 16.20 -14.75
N VAL A 299 -11.55 16.13 -14.06
CA VAL A 299 -11.38 16.67 -12.72
C VAL A 299 -10.12 17.53 -12.70
N ARG A 300 -10.23 18.72 -12.13
CA ARG A 300 -9.11 19.62 -11.90
C ARG A 300 -8.94 19.84 -10.41
N LEU A 301 -7.79 19.43 -9.87
CA LEU A 301 -7.41 19.77 -8.50
C LEU A 301 -7.11 21.26 -8.38
N LEU A 302 -7.69 21.90 -7.37
CA LEU A 302 -7.42 23.29 -7.04
C LEU A 302 -6.26 23.32 -6.04
N LEU A 303 -5.03 23.39 -6.58
CA LEU A 303 -3.80 23.42 -5.80
C LEU A 303 -3.23 24.85 -5.72
N PRO A 304 -2.55 25.21 -4.61
CA PRO A 304 -2.31 24.40 -3.43
C PRO A 304 -3.55 24.27 -2.51
N ASP A 305 -3.70 23.12 -1.84
CA ASP A 305 -4.72 22.95 -0.80
C ASP A 305 -4.23 23.49 0.54
N ASN A 306 -4.84 24.58 1.00
CA ASN A 306 -4.51 25.24 2.27
C ASN A 306 -4.72 24.33 3.51
N ARG A 307 -5.55 23.29 3.42
CA ARG A 307 -5.84 22.38 4.53
C ARG A 307 -4.96 21.14 4.55
N GLN A 308 -4.23 20.86 3.47
CA GLN A 308 -3.40 19.66 3.31
C GLN A 308 -2.47 19.45 4.52
N SER A 309 -1.74 20.49 4.93
CA SER A 309 -0.82 20.41 6.07
C SER A 309 -1.51 20.09 7.40
N VAL A 310 -2.77 20.50 7.58
CA VAL A 310 -3.55 20.19 8.79
C VAL A 310 -3.97 18.73 8.76
N VAL A 311 -4.45 18.26 7.61
CA VAL A 311 -4.86 16.86 7.40
C VAL A 311 -3.68 15.92 7.63
N ASP A 312 -2.52 16.22 7.05
CA ASP A 312 -1.30 15.41 7.22
C ASP A 312 -0.86 15.33 8.68
N ARG A 313 -0.95 16.44 9.44
CA ARG A 313 -0.64 16.43 10.88
C ARG A 313 -1.64 15.60 11.69
N VAL A 314 -2.93 15.65 11.34
CA VAL A 314 -3.96 14.82 12.00
C VAL A 314 -3.73 13.35 11.67
N ALA A 315 -3.49 13.02 10.40
CA ALA A 315 -3.18 11.67 9.96
C ALA A 315 -1.95 11.12 10.68
N ALA A 316 -0.85 11.88 10.75
CA ALA A 316 0.37 11.46 11.43
C ALA A 316 0.13 11.14 12.93
N LYS A 317 -0.68 11.93 13.63
CA LYS A 317 -1.06 11.67 15.03
C LYS A 317 -1.89 10.38 15.20
N LEU A 318 -2.60 9.96 14.16
CA LEU A 318 -3.35 8.70 14.11
C LEU A 318 -2.49 7.53 13.57
N GLY A 319 -1.20 7.75 13.31
CA GLY A 319 -0.32 6.74 12.71
C GLY A 319 -0.64 6.46 11.23
N LEU A 320 -1.30 7.39 10.55
CA LEU A 320 -1.65 7.32 9.13
C LEU A 320 -0.77 8.27 8.32
N GLN A 321 -0.55 7.92 7.06
CA GLN A 321 0.14 8.73 6.07
C GLN A 321 -0.61 8.71 4.74
N CYS A 322 -0.33 9.66 3.85
CA CYS A 322 -0.91 9.65 2.50
C CYS A 322 -0.22 8.57 1.66
N ILE A 323 -0.89 7.43 1.48
CA ILE A 323 -0.33 6.24 0.81
C ILE A 323 -0.66 6.17 -0.69
N GLY A 324 -1.57 7.01 -1.17
CA GLY A 324 -1.96 6.99 -2.58
C GLY A 324 -3.06 7.98 -2.92
N TRP A 325 -3.64 7.82 -4.10
CA TRP A 325 -4.76 8.61 -4.57
C TRP A 325 -5.83 7.78 -5.28
N ILE A 326 -7.05 8.27 -5.10
CA ILE A 326 -8.37 7.95 -5.59
C ILE A 326 -8.82 8.66 -6.86
N PHE A 327 -9.29 8.03 -7.94
CA PHE A 327 -10.12 8.75 -8.89
C PHE A 327 -11.21 7.90 -9.55
N THR A 328 -12.27 8.54 -10.00
CA THR A 328 -13.38 7.87 -10.70
C THR A 328 -13.32 8.15 -12.20
N ASP A 329 -13.61 7.12 -12.99
CA ASP A 329 -13.94 7.18 -14.40
C ASP A 329 -15.21 6.34 -14.64
N LEU A 330 -16.33 6.87 -14.16
CA LEU A 330 -17.61 6.17 -14.18
C LEU A 330 -18.59 6.88 -15.10
N VAL A 331 -19.18 6.11 -16.02
CA VAL A 331 -20.24 6.57 -16.91
C VAL A 331 -21.38 5.58 -16.85
N ALA A 332 -22.56 6.05 -16.48
CA ALA A 332 -23.75 5.22 -16.38
C ALA A 332 -24.11 4.64 -17.76
N GLU A 333 -24.36 3.33 -17.80
CA GLU A 333 -24.89 2.65 -18.97
C GLU A 333 -26.41 2.56 -18.86
N ASP A 334 -26.91 1.97 -17.77
CA ASP A 334 -28.33 1.88 -17.45
C ASP A 334 -28.56 2.31 -16.00
N VAL A 335 -29.12 3.51 -15.82
CA VAL A 335 -29.40 4.10 -14.50
C VAL A 335 -30.41 3.26 -13.72
N SER A 336 -31.33 2.56 -14.40
CA SER A 336 -32.35 1.74 -13.74
C SER A 336 -31.77 0.47 -13.12
N LYS A 337 -30.72 -0.07 -13.73
CA LYS A 337 -30.01 -1.28 -13.25
C LYS A 337 -28.77 -0.95 -12.42
N GLY A 338 -28.35 0.31 -12.40
CA GLY A 338 -27.13 0.75 -11.73
C GLY A 338 -25.85 0.28 -12.41
N THR A 339 -25.87 0.01 -13.72
CA THR A 339 -24.69 -0.46 -14.47
C THR A 339 -23.86 0.69 -15.02
N VAL A 340 -22.56 0.44 -15.17
CA VAL A 340 -21.57 1.40 -15.67
C VAL A 340 -20.83 0.83 -16.89
N ARG A 341 -20.38 1.71 -17.79
CA ARG A 341 -19.67 1.29 -18.99
C ARG A 341 -18.26 0.78 -18.68
N HIS A 342 -17.86 -0.30 -19.35
CA HIS A 342 -16.50 -0.82 -19.34
C HIS A 342 -15.62 -0.14 -20.41
N PHE A 343 -15.06 1.03 -20.08
CA PHE A 343 -14.23 1.78 -21.02
C PHE A 343 -12.76 1.39 -21.06
N ARG A 344 -12.25 0.82 -19.97
CA ARG A 344 -10.82 0.56 -19.77
C ARG A 344 -10.52 -0.91 -19.98
N ASN A 345 -10.04 -1.27 -21.16
CA ASN A 345 -9.78 -2.66 -21.54
C ASN A 345 -8.56 -2.75 -22.48
N ALA A 346 -8.30 -3.96 -22.98
CA ALA A 346 -7.15 -4.24 -23.84
C ALA A 346 -7.26 -3.57 -25.22
N GLU A 347 -8.49 -3.27 -25.67
CA GLU A 347 -8.77 -2.61 -26.94
C GLU A 347 -8.65 -1.09 -26.87
N THR A 348 -8.70 -0.51 -25.67
CA THR A 348 -8.59 0.94 -25.43
C THR A 348 -7.30 1.29 -24.67
N HIS A 349 -7.40 1.49 -23.36
CA HIS A 349 -6.30 1.75 -22.44
C HIS A 349 -6.74 1.47 -21.01
N PHE A 350 -5.79 1.15 -20.14
CA PHE A 350 -6.04 0.99 -18.70
C PHE A 350 -5.88 2.31 -17.94
N LEU A 351 -4.82 3.07 -18.25
CA LEU A 351 -4.56 4.41 -17.73
C LEU A 351 -4.22 5.33 -18.89
N SER A 352 -4.75 6.55 -18.85
CA SER A 352 -4.38 7.56 -19.83
C SER A 352 -2.97 8.10 -19.55
N ALA A 353 -2.34 8.70 -20.55
CA ALA A 353 -1.04 9.36 -20.42
C ALA A 353 -1.10 10.49 -19.39
N GLN A 354 -2.22 11.22 -19.32
CA GLN A 354 -2.42 12.27 -18.32
C GLN A 354 -2.48 11.71 -16.90
N GLU A 355 -3.19 10.60 -16.69
CA GLU A 355 -3.23 9.90 -15.40
C GLU A 355 -1.88 9.32 -15.01
N CYS A 356 -1.14 8.73 -15.97
CA CYS A 356 0.22 8.24 -15.74
C CYS A 356 1.17 9.38 -15.35
N ILE A 357 1.08 10.53 -16.00
CA ILE A 357 1.88 11.71 -15.67
C ILE A 357 1.51 12.23 -14.28
N MET A 358 0.22 12.28 -13.94
CA MET A 358 -0.23 12.71 -12.62
C MET A 358 0.23 11.72 -11.52
N ALA A 359 0.14 10.41 -11.78
CA ALA A 359 0.66 9.38 -10.87
C ALA A 359 2.18 9.50 -10.67
N GLY A 360 2.95 9.71 -11.75
CA GLY A 360 4.39 9.92 -11.66
C GLY A 360 4.78 11.20 -10.90
N HIS A 361 3.97 12.25 -11.02
CA HIS A 361 4.12 13.47 -10.23
C HIS A 361 3.89 13.19 -8.74
N PHE A 362 2.78 12.54 -8.37
CA PHE A 362 2.51 12.22 -6.96
C PHE A 362 3.52 11.25 -6.36
N GLN A 363 3.97 10.24 -7.11
CA GLN A 363 5.05 9.35 -6.66
C GLN A 363 6.37 10.11 -6.42
N SER A 364 6.66 11.14 -7.23
CA SER A 364 7.84 11.99 -7.04
C SER A 364 7.75 12.87 -5.80
N LEU A 365 6.54 13.26 -5.39
CA LEU A 365 6.30 13.99 -4.13
C LEU A 365 6.36 13.09 -2.89
N HIS A 366 6.21 11.77 -3.07
CA HIS A 366 6.21 10.78 -2.00
C HIS A 366 7.31 9.72 -2.24
N PRO A 367 8.60 10.10 -2.22
CA PRO A 367 9.70 9.17 -2.44
C PRO A 367 9.77 8.13 -1.32
N ASN A 368 10.09 6.89 -1.68
CA ASN A 368 10.25 5.81 -0.71
C ASN A 368 11.65 5.86 -0.06
N PRO A 369 11.77 6.03 1.27
CA PRO A 369 13.05 5.95 1.95
C PRO A 369 13.73 4.61 1.70
N CYS A 370 15.01 4.63 1.31
CA CYS A 370 15.79 3.43 1.07
C CYS A 370 17.27 3.66 1.35
N ARG A 371 17.79 3.02 2.41
CA ARG A 371 19.19 3.18 2.85
C ARG A 371 20.21 2.58 1.88
N LEU A 372 19.73 1.71 0.99
CA LEU A 372 20.54 1.04 -0.03
C LEU A 372 20.78 1.94 -1.26
N SER A 373 19.97 3.00 -1.43
CA SER A 373 20.18 4.03 -2.44
C SER A 373 21.19 5.07 -1.97
N SER A 374 21.96 5.61 -2.92
CA SER A 374 22.96 6.66 -2.69
C SER A 374 22.35 8.00 -2.27
N ASP A 375 21.16 8.33 -2.76
CA ASP A 375 20.41 9.55 -2.39
C ASP A 375 19.46 9.33 -1.20
N GLY A 376 19.41 8.11 -0.65
CA GLY A 376 18.53 7.74 0.45
C GLY A 376 17.08 7.46 0.07
N TYR A 377 16.72 7.49 -1.20
CA TYR A 377 15.36 7.19 -1.64
C TYR A 377 15.37 6.31 -2.88
N PHE A 378 14.39 5.42 -3.04
CA PHE A 378 14.31 4.61 -4.26
C PHE A 378 12.86 4.30 -4.63
N GLY A 379 12.42 4.84 -5.77
CA GLY A 379 11.04 4.73 -6.24
C GLY A 379 10.04 5.35 -5.27
N SER A 380 8.83 4.79 -5.23
CA SER A 380 7.74 5.27 -4.38
C SER A 380 6.76 4.14 -4.02
N LYS A 381 6.29 4.13 -2.77
CA LYS A 381 5.16 3.29 -2.34
C LYS A 381 3.79 3.92 -2.61
N PHE A 382 3.74 5.12 -3.18
CA PHE A 382 2.48 5.83 -3.45
C PHE A 382 1.69 5.10 -4.55
N VAL A 383 0.44 4.74 -4.23
CA VAL A 383 -0.44 3.96 -5.12
C VAL A 383 -1.46 4.84 -5.85
N THR A 384 -1.91 4.38 -7.00
CA THR A 384 -2.97 5.00 -7.80
C THR A 384 -4.14 4.03 -7.87
N VAL A 385 -5.34 4.44 -7.49
CA VAL A 385 -6.55 3.63 -7.58
C VAL A 385 -7.52 4.32 -8.54
N CYS A 386 -7.92 3.60 -9.58
CA CYS A 386 -8.94 4.01 -10.55
C CYS A 386 -10.24 3.26 -10.25
N VAL A 387 -11.35 3.98 -10.13
CA VAL A 387 -12.69 3.38 -10.03
C VAL A 387 -13.37 3.46 -11.39
N THR A 388 -13.64 2.31 -12.00
CA THR A 388 -14.17 2.18 -13.37
C THR A 388 -15.20 1.05 -13.44
N GLY A 389 -15.82 0.83 -14.61
CA GLY A 389 -16.63 -0.35 -14.87
C GLY A 389 -15.78 -1.57 -15.22
N ASP A 390 -16.14 -2.76 -14.73
CA ASP A 390 -15.54 -4.03 -15.13
C ASP A 390 -16.21 -4.67 -16.36
N SER A 391 -15.76 -5.85 -16.77
CA SER A 391 -16.35 -6.61 -17.88
C SER A 391 -17.80 -7.06 -17.69
N GLN A 392 -18.35 -6.95 -16.47
CA GLN A 392 -19.74 -7.20 -16.12
C GLN A 392 -20.54 -5.91 -15.95
N ASN A 393 -19.98 -4.76 -16.35
CA ASN A 393 -20.57 -3.43 -16.22
C ASN A 393 -20.89 -3.06 -14.76
N GLN A 394 -20.13 -3.63 -13.81
CA GLN A 394 -20.20 -3.32 -12.39
C GLN A 394 -19.09 -2.36 -11.99
N VAL A 395 -19.33 -1.56 -10.95
CA VAL A 395 -18.30 -0.67 -10.41
C VAL A 395 -17.19 -1.51 -9.76
N HIS A 396 -15.96 -1.30 -10.22
CA HIS A 396 -14.76 -1.99 -9.76
C HIS A 396 -13.61 -1.00 -9.56
N MET A 397 -12.62 -1.38 -8.76
CA MET A 397 -11.43 -0.59 -8.47
C MET A 397 -10.18 -1.31 -8.95
N GLU A 398 -9.34 -0.60 -9.69
CA GLU A 398 -8.08 -1.11 -10.21
C GLU A 398 -6.90 -0.33 -9.62
N GLY A 399 -5.94 -1.06 -9.07
CA GLY A 399 -4.74 -0.49 -8.42
C GLY A 399 -3.53 -0.50 -9.35
N TYR A 400 -2.84 0.63 -9.43
CA TYR A 400 -1.68 0.86 -10.29
C TYR A 400 -0.55 1.59 -9.56
N GLN A 401 0.66 1.42 -10.08
CA GLN A 401 1.81 2.28 -9.82
C GLN A 401 2.54 2.49 -11.14
N VAL A 402 3.01 3.71 -11.43
CA VAL A 402 3.89 3.91 -12.59
C VAL A 402 5.30 3.44 -12.25
N SER A 403 6.05 3.05 -13.29
CA SER A 403 7.41 2.55 -13.12
C SER A 403 8.37 3.67 -12.69
N ASN A 404 9.51 3.30 -12.09
CA ASN A 404 10.55 4.27 -11.71
C ASN A 404 11.09 5.02 -12.94
N GLN A 405 11.04 4.41 -14.13
CA GLN A 405 11.36 5.06 -15.41
C GLN A 405 10.34 6.16 -15.76
N CYS A 406 9.05 5.86 -15.64
CA CYS A 406 7.98 6.84 -15.86
C CYS A 406 8.06 7.98 -14.83
N GLN A 407 8.22 7.65 -13.55
CA GLN A 407 8.39 8.61 -12.46
C GLN A 407 9.55 9.58 -12.76
N ALA A 408 10.71 9.08 -13.18
CA ALA A 408 11.86 9.90 -13.52
C ALA A 408 11.61 10.82 -14.74
N LEU A 409 11.00 10.28 -15.81
CA LEU A 409 10.64 11.06 -16.99
C LEU A 409 9.61 12.16 -16.67
N VAL A 410 8.68 11.91 -15.77
CA VAL A 410 7.70 12.91 -15.31
C VAL A 410 8.35 13.97 -14.42
N ARG A 411 9.14 13.56 -13.42
CA ARG A 411 9.87 14.46 -12.51
C ARG A 411 10.79 15.41 -13.26
N ASP A 412 11.40 14.91 -14.33
CA ASP A 412 12.29 15.67 -15.18
C ASP A 412 11.56 16.24 -16.40
N GLU A 413 10.22 16.29 -16.36
CA GLU A 413 9.27 16.84 -17.35
C GLU A 413 9.69 16.58 -18.81
N CYS A 414 9.96 15.30 -19.10
CA CYS A 414 10.27 14.78 -20.43
C CYS A 414 9.01 14.37 -21.21
N LEU A 415 7.88 14.17 -20.52
CA LEU A 415 6.63 13.70 -21.14
C LEU A 415 5.55 14.80 -21.14
N VAL A 416 4.67 14.75 -22.13
CA VAL A 416 3.37 15.43 -22.14
C VAL A 416 2.29 14.47 -22.64
N PRO A 417 1.04 14.59 -22.17
CA PRO A 417 -0.05 13.79 -22.71
C PRO A 417 -0.35 14.22 -24.15
N THR A 418 -0.80 13.29 -24.99
CA THR A 418 -1.31 13.64 -26.32
C THR A 418 -2.80 14.01 -26.25
N LYS A 419 -3.29 14.70 -27.28
CA LYS A 419 -4.67 15.19 -27.33
C LYS A 419 -5.67 14.13 -27.81
N ASP A 420 -5.29 13.39 -28.85
CA ASP A 420 -6.21 12.52 -29.59
C ASP A 420 -5.97 11.02 -29.33
N ALA A 421 -4.93 10.66 -28.57
CA ALA A 421 -4.54 9.28 -28.26
C ALA A 421 -4.24 9.14 -26.75
N PRO A 422 -5.26 8.97 -25.88
CA PRO A 422 -5.08 8.93 -24.44
C PRO A 422 -4.08 7.85 -23.98
N GLU A 423 -3.88 6.80 -24.75
CA GLU A 423 -2.92 5.72 -24.52
C GLU A 423 -1.45 6.09 -24.80
N LEU A 424 -1.20 7.21 -25.50
CA LEU A 424 0.13 7.65 -25.90
C LEU A 424 0.57 8.93 -25.17
N ALA A 425 1.85 8.97 -24.80
CA ALA A 425 2.53 10.16 -24.30
C ALA A 425 3.59 10.64 -25.31
N TYR A 426 3.74 11.94 -25.46
CA TYR A 426 4.75 12.55 -26.32
C TYR A 426 6.01 12.87 -25.52
N ALA A 427 7.17 12.39 -25.99
CA ALA A 427 8.47 12.79 -25.46
C ALA A 427 8.82 14.18 -26.00
N ARG A 428 9.02 15.14 -25.10
CA ARG A 428 9.35 16.52 -25.46
C ARG A 428 10.66 16.57 -26.25
N GLN A 429 10.76 17.53 -27.16
CA GLN A 429 12.04 17.83 -27.80
C GLN A 429 12.92 18.68 -26.89
N SER A 430 14.23 18.56 -27.06
CA SER A 430 15.20 19.42 -26.36
C SER A 430 15.01 20.88 -26.77
N THR A 431 15.03 21.78 -25.79
CA THR A 431 14.99 23.23 -25.97
C THR A 431 16.26 23.88 -25.43
N ALA A 432 16.44 25.18 -25.72
CA ALA A 432 17.54 25.96 -25.15
C ALA A 432 17.56 25.94 -23.61
N GLU A 433 16.40 25.79 -22.98
CA GLU A 433 16.24 25.75 -21.53
C GLU A 433 16.47 24.34 -20.97
N LYS A 434 16.11 23.31 -21.74
CA LYS A 434 16.02 21.95 -21.22
C LYS A 434 16.44 20.89 -22.22
N TYR A 435 17.42 20.10 -21.82
CA TYR A 435 17.82 18.89 -22.53
C TYR A 435 16.89 17.73 -22.20
N ILE A 436 16.40 17.04 -23.23
CA ILE A 436 15.59 15.82 -23.12
C ILE A 436 16.39 14.67 -23.76
N PRO A 437 16.70 13.58 -23.01
CA PRO A 437 17.38 12.42 -23.58
C PRO A 437 16.47 11.66 -24.55
N ASP A 438 17.09 10.92 -25.46
CA ASP A 438 16.35 10.01 -26.34
C ASP A 438 15.63 8.93 -25.52
N VAL A 439 14.36 8.70 -25.85
CA VAL A 439 13.50 7.70 -25.21
C VAL A 439 13.16 6.61 -26.22
N TYR A 440 13.63 5.41 -25.94
CA TYR A 440 13.32 4.19 -26.70
C TYR A 440 12.41 3.30 -25.86
N TYR A 441 11.67 2.41 -26.50
CA TYR A 441 10.92 1.35 -25.80
C TYR A 441 11.10 0.03 -26.54
N LYS A 442 11.06 -1.08 -25.81
CA LYS A 442 11.13 -2.41 -26.43
C LYS A 442 9.74 -2.86 -26.81
N VAL A 443 9.57 -3.18 -28.09
CA VAL A 443 8.44 -3.96 -28.58
C VAL A 443 8.90 -5.41 -28.62
N LEU A 444 8.17 -6.30 -27.95
CA LEU A 444 8.28 -7.72 -28.25
C LEU A 444 7.52 -7.92 -29.56
N GLU A 445 8.24 -8.00 -30.68
CA GLU A 445 7.63 -8.55 -31.89
C GLU A 445 7.22 -10.00 -31.59
N GLU A 446 5.99 -10.36 -31.93
CA GLU A 446 5.52 -11.75 -31.91
C GLU A 446 6.25 -12.55 -33.01
N LEU A 447 7.55 -12.77 -32.83
CA LEU A 447 8.33 -13.66 -33.67
C LEU A 447 8.02 -15.11 -33.27
N GLY A 448 7.07 -15.71 -34.00
CA GLY A 448 6.98 -17.17 -34.18
C GLY A 448 5.90 -17.90 -33.38
N ARG A 449 4.63 -17.68 -33.72
CA ARG A 449 3.66 -18.79 -33.79
C ARG A 449 3.53 -19.20 -35.26
N SER A 450 4.46 -20.05 -35.71
CA SER A 450 4.30 -20.88 -36.91
C SER A 450 4.22 -22.33 -36.48
#